data_AF-A0A1V3S1A6-F1
#
_entry.id   AF-A0A1V3S1A6-F1
#
_cell.length_a   1.000
_cell.length_b   1.000
_cell.length_c   1.000
_cell.angle_alpha   90.00
_cell.angle_beta   90.00
_cell.angle_gamma   90.00
#
_symmetry.space_group_name_H-M   'P 1'
#
loop_
_entity.id
_entity.type
_entity.pdbx_description
1 polymer ?
#
loop_
_entity_poly.entity_id
_entity_poly.type
_entity_poly.pdbx_seq_one_letter_code
_entity_poly.pdbx_strand_id
1 'polypeptide(L)'
;MIDLEKLIEWLGVEGTIAGLDGSDLTTAEVGELMPAFKISGLSKLKRRDLIKAVVEQKRLDLTKKPDELMAMNAEALKAYFLSIKASKREILNLLESLDIRPGSVARNNLTEFAAREISDIGMYRRVAQGTKSGSGQGEGSTD
;
A
#
# COMPACT_ATOMS: atom_id res chain seq x y z
N MET A 1 20.99 -14.98 1.10
CA MET A 1 20.56 -13.59 1.35
C MET A 1 19.09 -13.62 1.69
N ILE A 2 18.68 -12.87 2.72
CA ILE A 2 17.27 -12.83 3.15
C ILE A 2 16.43 -12.16 2.07
N ASP A 3 15.30 -12.77 1.75
CA ASP A 3 14.31 -12.22 0.82
C ASP A 3 13.32 -11.33 1.60
N LEU A 4 13.56 -10.02 1.54
CA LEU A 4 12.77 -9.03 2.28
C LEU A 4 11.30 -9.00 1.83
N GLU A 5 11.03 -9.28 0.55
CA GLU A 5 9.68 -9.31 0.00
C GLU A 5 8.85 -10.42 0.63
N LYS A 6 9.40 -11.65 0.65
CA LYS A 6 8.75 -12.80 1.28
C LYS A 6 8.52 -12.62 2.76
N LEU A 7 9.47 -11.98 3.46
CA LEU A 7 9.29 -11.65 4.88
C LEU A 7 8.08 -10.72 5.10
N ILE A 8 7.98 -9.66 4.29
CA ILE A 8 6.87 -8.70 4.37
C ILE A 8 5.53 -9.38 4.03
N GLU A 9 5.50 -10.26 3.03
CA GLU A 9 4.29 -11.02 2.69
C GLU A 9 3.83 -11.94 3.83
N TRP A 10 4.77 -12.66 4.45
CA TRP A 10 4.44 -13.62 5.51
C TRP A 10 4.10 -12.94 6.84
N LEU A 11 4.84 -11.91 7.23
CA LEU A 11 4.81 -11.35 8.58
C LEU A 11 4.12 -9.98 8.64
N GLY A 12 3.91 -9.32 7.50
CA GLY A 12 3.58 -7.90 7.46
C GLY A 12 4.77 -7.02 7.85
N VAL A 13 4.56 -5.71 7.80
CA VAL A 13 5.60 -4.70 8.11
C VAL A 13 6.11 -4.82 9.54
N GLU A 14 5.20 -4.83 10.52
CA GLU A 14 5.57 -4.84 11.95
C GLU A 14 6.26 -6.15 12.36
N GLY A 15 5.79 -7.29 11.83
CA GLY A 15 6.41 -8.59 12.08
C GLY A 15 7.81 -8.69 11.44
N THR A 16 7.99 -8.14 10.24
CA THR A 16 9.30 -8.08 9.58
C THR A 16 10.27 -7.18 10.35
N ILE A 17 9.82 -5.99 10.80
CA ILE A 17 10.65 -5.10 11.62
C ILE A 17 11.08 -5.80 12.90
N ALA A 18 10.15 -6.43 13.63
CA ALA A 18 10.48 -7.14 14.87
C ALA A 18 11.44 -8.31 14.62
N GLY A 19 11.24 -9.09 13.55
CA GLY A 19 12.11 -10.20 13.19
C GLY A 19 13.53 -9.76 12.84
N LEU A 20 13.69 -8.67 12.09
CA LEU A 20 15.01 -8.12 11.76
C LEU A 20 15.69 -7.46 12.97
N ASP A 21 14.93 -6.79 13.84
CA ASP A 21 15.45 -6.16 15.06
C ASP A 21 16.01 -7.21 16.04
N GLY A 22 15.36 -8.37 16.11
CA GLY A 22 15.80 -9.52 16.91
C GLY A 22 16.79 -10.46 16.22
N SER A 23 17.23 -10.16 14.99
CA SER A 23 18.17 -11.01 14.23
C SER A 23 19.64 -10.66 14.49
N ASP A 24 20.51 -11.62 14.22
CA ASP A 24 21.98 -11.48 14.32
C ASP A 24 22.62 -10.72 13.14
N LEU A 25 21.82 -10.21 12.20
CA LEU A 25 22.35 -9.40 11.10
C LEU A 25 23.13 -8.20 11.65
N THR A 26 24.04 -7.63 10.89
CA THR A 26 24.70 -6.35 11.20
C THR A 26 23.94 -5.19 10.55
N THR A 27 24.22 -3.96 10.98
CA THR A 27 23.66 -2.76 10.32
C THR A 27 24.03 -2.70 8.83
N ALA A 28 25.22 -3.17 8.47
CA ALA A 28 25.67 -3.24 7.08
C ALA A 28 24.82 -4.25 6.28
N GLU A 29 24.64 -5.46 6.80
CA GLU A 29 23.83 -6.51 6.15
C GLU A 29 22.36 -6.10 6.02
N VAL A 30 21.79 -5.36 6.99
CA VAL A 30 20.44 -4.76 6.85
C VAL A 30 20.41 -3.76 5.69
N GLY A 31 21.45 -2.94 5.53
CA GLY A 31 21.58 -2.01 4.40
C GLY A 31 21.68 -2.71 3.05
N GLU A 32 22.24 -3.92 3.02
CA GLU A 32 22.34 -4.74 1.80
C GLU A 32 21.01 -5.35 1.36
N LEU A 33 19.98 -5.42 2.23
CA LEU A 33 18.65 -5.94 1.85
C LEU A 33 17.94 -5.07 0.81
N MET A 34 18.34 -3.81 0.65
CA MET A 34 17.86 -2.92 -0.41
C MET A 34 19.02 -2.11 -1.00
N PRO A 35 19.84 -2.69 -1.89
CA PRO A 35 21.04 -2.03 -2.41
C PRO A 35 20.72 -0.81 -3.29
N ALA A 36 19.52 -0.77 -3.89
CA ALA A 36 19.03 0.37 -4.65
C ALA A 36 18.59 1.55 -3.75
N PHE A 37 18.37 1.30 -2.45
CA PHE A 37 17.90 2.31 -1.52
C PHE A 37 19.07 3.11 -0.94
N LYS A 38 19.45 4.18 -1.65
CA LYS A 38 20.50 5.10 -1.23
C LYS A 38 19.90 6.28 -0.46
N ILE A 39 19.56 6.11 0.82
CA ILE A 39 19.31 7.27 1.68
C ILE A 39 20.66 7.93 2.01
N SER A 40 20.77 9.22 1.74
CA SER A 40 21.86 10.04 2.25
C SER A 40 21.83 10.06 3.79
N GLY A 41 22.81 9.44 4.44
CA GLY A 41 22.91 9.43 5.91
C GLY A 41 22.54 8.12 6.61
N LEU A 42 22.39 7.00 5.88
CA LEU A 42 22.18 5.66 6.47
C LEU A 42 23.17 5.32 7.59
N SER A 43 24.44 5.74 7.46
CA SER A 43 25.49 5.52 8.46
C SER A 43 25.26 6.25 9.78
N LYS A 44 24.33 7.21 9.84
CA LYS A 44 23.99 7.97 11.05
C LYS A 44 22.71 7.46 11.72
N LEU A 45 21.94 6.59 11.07
CA LEU A 45 20.71 6.05 11.64
C LEU A 45 21.02 5.00 12.70
N LYS A 46 20.22 4.96 13.76
CA LYS A 46 20.21 3.81 14.67
C LYS A 46 19.72 2.59 13.89
N ARG A 47 20.26 1.41 14.20
CA ARG A 47 19.91 0.15 13.52
C ARG A 47 18.40 -0.05 13.36
N ARG A 48 17.62 0.19 14.43
CA ARG A 48 16.16 0.04 14.38
C ARG A 48 15.48 1.00 13.42
N ASP A 49 15.97 2.23 13.32
CA ASP A 49 15.44 3.23 12.39
C ASP A 49 15.80 2.88 10.94
N LEU A 50 17.00 2.33 10.72
CA LEU A 50 17.40 1.75 9.43
C LEU A 50 16.46 0.60 9.02
N ILE A 51 16.23 -0.37 9.92
CA ILE A 51 15.33 -1.50 9.66
C ILE A 51 13.95 -0.99 9.25
N LYS A 52 13.38 -0.05 10.01
CA LYS A 52 12.09 0.57 9.67
C LYS A 52 12.10 1.18 8.28
N ALA A 53 13.09 2.03 7.98
CA ALA A 53 13.16 2.70 6.68
C ALA A 53 13.26 1.72 5.51
N VAL A 54 14.07 0.67 5.64
CA VAL A 54 14.23 -0.37 4.61
C VAL A 54 12.93 -1.16 4.42
N VAL A 55 12.31 -1.62 5.50
CA VAL A 55 11.06 -2.40 5.43
C VAL A 55 9.92 -1.55 4.87
N GLU A 56 9.77 -0.30 5.34
CA GLU A 56 8.73 0.62 4.90
C GLU A 56 8.91 1.00 3.42
N GLN A 57 10.14 1.26 2.97
CA GLN A 57 10.39 1.51 1.56
C GLN A 57 10.04 0.29 0.70
N LYS A 58 10.55 -0.90 1.04
CA LYS A 58 10.23 -2.11 0.27
C LYS A 58 8.72 -2.34 0.24
N ARG A 59 8.02 -2.10 1.34
CA ARG A 59 6.56 -2.19 1.39
C ARG A 59 5.88 -1.23 0.41
N LEU A 60 6.32 0.03 0.34
CA LEU A 60 5.78 1.01 -0.60
C LEU A 60 6.02 0.60 -2.06
N ASP A 61 7.14 -0.06 -2.35
CA ASP A 61 7.45 -0.57 -3.68
C ASP A 61 6.54 -1.75 -4.07
N LEU A 62 6.13 -2.58 -3.10
CA LEU A 62 5.23 -3.73 -3.29
C LEU A 62 3.73 -3.37 -3.28
N THR A 63 3.39 -2.16 -2.82
CA THR A 63 2.00 -1.74 -2.68
C THR A 63 1.51 -1.10 -3.97
N LYS A 64 0.27 -1.42 -4.37
CA LYS A 64 -0.41 -0.81 -5.51
C LYS A 64 -0.42 0.70 -5.38
N LYS A 65 -0.21 1.41 -6.48
CA LYS A 65 -0.28 2.87 -6.51
C LYS A 65 -1.74 3.35 -6.32
N PRO A 66 -1.94 4.60 -5.86
CA PRO A 66 -3.28 5.15 -5.63
C PRO A 66 -4.24 5.00 -6.82
N ASP A 67 -3.75 5.21 -8.05
CA ASP A 67 -4.56 5.08 -9.27
C ASP A 67 -5.08 3.64 -9.47
N GLU A 68 -4.24 2.64 -9.18
CA GLU A 68 -4.62 1.22 -9.26
C GLU A 68 -5.65 0.87 -8.18
N LEU A 69 -5.49 1.41 -6.97
CA LEU A 69 -6.45 1.22 -5.87
C LEU A 69 -7.81 1.85 -6.20
N MET A 70 -7.81 3.06 -6.76
CA MET A 70 -9.04 3.74 -7.18
C MET A 70 -9.75 3.01 -8.33
N ALA A 71 -9.05 2.19 -9.12
CA ALA A 71 -9.65 1.36 -10.15
C ALA A 71 -10.41 0.13 -9.58
N MET A 72 -10.19 -0.22 -8.32
CA MET A 72 -10.80 -1.37 -7.66
C MET A 72 -12.14 -0.98 -7.00
N ASN A 73 -13.05 -1.96 -6.88
CA ASN A 73 -14.26 -1.81 -6.07
C ASN A 73 -13.97 -2.08 -4.59
N ALA A 74 -14.92 -1.73 -3.70
CA ALA A 74 -14.75 -1.87 -2.26
C ALA A 74 -14.44 -3.32 -1.82
N GLU A 75 -15.07 -4.34 -2.41
CA GLU A 75 -14.79 -5.74 -2.05
C GLU A 75 -13.36 -6.15 -2.40
N ALA A 76 -12.90 -5.81 -3.60
CA ALA A 76 -11.55 -6.08 -4.05
C ALA A 76 -10.50 -5.32 -3.21
N LEU A 77 -10.80 -4.08 -2.79
CA LEU A 77 -9.93 -3.31 -1.90
C LEU A 77 -9.78 -3.97 -0.53
N LYS A 78 -10.89 -4.45 0.06
CA LYS A 78 -10.83 -5.19 1.33
C LYS A 78 -9.98 -6.46 1.18
N ALA A 79 -10.24 -7.25 0.14
CA ALA A 79 -9.50 -8.47 -0.13
C ALA A 79 -8.00 -8.19 -0.31
N TYR A 80 -7.66 -7.09 -1.01
CA TYR A 80 -6.29 -6.66 -1.19
C TYR A 80 -5.62 -6.23 0.11
N PHE A 81 -6.26 -5.40 0.93
CA PHE A 81 -5.69 -4.99 2.22
C PHE A 81 -5.45 -6.19 3.15
N LEU A 82 -6.34 -7.19 3.11
CA LEU A 82 -6.16 -8.44 3.84
C LEU A 82 -5.00 -9.27 3.27
N SER A 83 -4.90 -9.40 1.94
CA SER A 83 -3.86 -10.22 1.30
C SER A 83 -2.46 -9.69 1.58
N ILE A 84 -2.29 -8.37 1.63
CA ILE A 84 -1.01 -7.75 1.96
C ILE A 84 -0.79 -7.60 3.47
N LYS A 85 -1.74 -8.03 4.32
CA LYS A 85 -1.70 -7.83 5.78
C LYS A 85 -1.48 -6.36 6.15
N ALA A 86 -2.21 -5.45 5.50
CA ALA A 86 -2.09 -4.02 5.74
C ALA A 86 -2.34 -3.70 7.22
N SER A 87 -1.38 -3.07 7.87
CA SER A 87 -1.53 -2.60 9.23
C SER A 87 -2.49 -1.41 9.30
N LYS A 88 -3.05 -1.17 10.49
CA LYS A 88 -3.87 0.02 10.74
C LYS A 88 -3.14 1.32 10.38
N ARG A 89 -1.84 1.38 10.67
CA ARG A 89 -0.98 2.53 10.37
C ARG A 89 -0.85 2.77 8.86
N GLU A 90 -0.60 1.72 8.08
CA GLU A 90 -0.53 1.83 6.62
C GLU A 90 -1.83 2.31 6.02
N ILE A 91 -2.97 1.78 6.47
CA ILE A 91 -4.28 2.23 5.98
C ILE A 91 -4.53 3.70 6.34
N LEU A 92 -4.20 4.12 7.57
CA LEU A 92 -4.32 5.54 7.96
C LEU A 92 -3.43 6.46 7.11
N ASN A 93 -2.18 6.08 6.88
CA ASN A 93 -1.26 6.86 6.06
C ASN A 93 -1.74 6.98 4.60
N LEU A 94 -2.29 5.89 4.05
CA LEU A 94 -2.90 5.90 2.73
C LEU A 94 -4.10 6.85 2.68
N LEU A 95 -5.01 6.76 3.65
CA LEU A 95 -6.17 7.64 3.72
C LEU A 95 -5.75 9.11 3.84
N GLU A 96 -4.76 9.41 4.68
CA GLU A 96 -4.20 10.75 4.81
C GLU A 96 -3.59 11.26 3.49
N SER A 97 -2.89 10.40 2.74
CA SER A 97 -2.34 10.75 1.42
C SER A 97 -3.42 11.08 0.37
N LEU A 98 -4.65 10.62 0.61
CA LEU A 98 -5.85 10.87 -0.20
C LEU A 98 -6.73 11.99 0.39
N ASP A 99 -6.26 12.68 1.43
CA ASP A 99 -6.99 13.69 2.20
C ASP A 99 -8.29 13.19 2.85
N ILE A 100 -8.31 11.90 3.20
CA ILE A 100 -9.44 11.23 3.88
C ILE A 100 -9.09 11.09 5.37
N ARG A 101 -9.92 11.68 6.24
CA ARG A 101 -9.72 11.65 7.69
C ARG A 101 -10.81 10.82 8.37
N PRO A 102 -10.53 9.57 8.78
CA PRO A 102 -11.52 8.75 9.47
C PRO A 102 -11.80 9.29 10.88
N GLY A 103 -13.09 9.51 11.17
CA GLY A 103 -13.60 9.78 12.50
C GLY A 103 -13.40 8.60 13.46
N SER A 104 -13.64 8.80 14.76
CA SER A 104 -13.38 7.79 15.80
C SER A 104 -14.10 6.46 15.55
N VAL A 105 -15.37 6.49 15.14
CA VAL A 105 -16.18 5.30 14.86
C VAL A 105 -15.64 4.52 13.67
N ALA A 106 -15.23 5.21 12.60
CA ALA A 106 -14.65 4.58 11.40
C ALA A 106 -13.34 3.82 11.71
N ARG A 107 -12.59 4.24 12.74
CA ARG A 107 -11.35 3.57 13.16
C ARG A 107 -11.57 2.18 13.79
N ASN A 108 -12.81 1.82 14.13
CA ASN A 108 -13.15 0.48 14.62
C ASN A 108 -13.24 -0.55 13.48
N ASN A 109 -13.58 -0.11 12.28
CA ASN A 109 -13.59 -0.94 11.09
C ASN A 109 -12.87 -0.22 9.93
N LEU A 110 -11.59 0.05 10.14
CA LEU A 110 -10.82 0.94 9.27
C LEU A 110 -10.66 0.37 7.85
N THR A 111 -10.50 -0.94 7.71
CA THR A 111 -10.37 -1.60 6.40
C THR A 111 -11.64 -1.43 5.57
N GLU A 112 -12.81 -1.63 6.20
CA GLU A 112 -14.11 -1.42 5.57
C GLU A 112 -14.29 0.02 5.11
N PHE A 113 -14.02 0.96 6.03
CA PHE A 113 -14.11 2.39 5.76
C PHE A 113 -13.20 2.78 4.59
N ALA A 114 -11.92 2.40 4.65
CA ALA A 114 -10.96 2.76 3.62
C ALA A 114 -11.34 2.20 2.24
N ALA A 115 -11.76 0.94 2.18
CA ALA A 115 -12.16 0.31 0.95
C ALA A 115 -13.37 1.01 0.30
N ARG A 116 -14.34 1.43 1.11
CA ARG A 116 -15.51 2.18 0.63
C ARG A 116 -15.11 3.55 0.10
N GLU A 117 -14.39 4.35 0.89
CA GLU A 117 -14.02 5.72 0.51
C GLU A 117 -13.14 5.74 -0.75
N ILE A 118 -12.15 4.86 -0.85
CA ILE A 118 -11.27 4.78 -2.02
C ILE A 118 -12.05 4.35 -3.26
N SER A 119 -12.97 3.39 -3.12
CA SER A 119 -13.86 2.95 -4.21
C SER A 119 -14.76 4.09 -4.70
N ASP A 120 -15.36 4.85 -3.77
CA ASP A 120 -16.25 5.96 -4.08
C ASP A 120 -15.49 7.09 -4.80
N ILE A 121 -14.31 7.48 -4.31
CA ILE A 121 -13.43 8.45 -4.97
C ILE A 121 -13.06 7.97 -6.39
N GLY A 122 -12.68 6.71 -6.52
CA GLY A 122 -12.35 6.11 -7.81
C GLY A 122 -13.52 6.13 -8.79
N MET A 123 -14.74 5.85 -8.31
CA MET A 123 -15.97 5.96 -9.09
C MET A 123 -16.20 7.39 -9.57
N TYR A 124 -16.15 8.38 -8.67
CA TYR A 124 -16.34 9.79 -9.05
C TYR A 124 -15.30 10.25 -10.07
N ARG A 125 -14.04 9.84 -9.91
CA ARG A 125 -12.97 10.16 -10.85
C ARG A 125 -13.24 9.59 -12.24
N ARG A 126 -13.70 8.34 -12.36
CA ARG A 126 -14.07 7.72 -13.64
C ARG A 126 -15.23 8.43 -14.32
N VAL A 127 -16.25 8.82 -13.54
CA VAL A 127 -17.40 9.59 -14.05
C VAL A 127 -16.94 10.97 -14.56
N ALA A 128 -16.12 11.68 -13.78
CA ALA A 128 -15.62 13.00 -14.14
C ALA A 128 -14.70 12.98 -15.37
N GLN A 129 -13.93 11.91 -15.56
CA GLN A 129 -13.07 11.72 -16.74
C GLN A 129 -13.84 11.33 -18.01
N GLY A 130 -15.14 11.05 -17.88
CA GLY A 130 -15.99 10.59 -18.96
C GLY A 130 -15.69 9.14 -19.33
N THR A 131 -16.73 8.33 -19.37
CA THR A 131 -16.72 7.00 -20.01
C THR A 131 -16.28 7.11 -21.47
N LYS A 132 -14.97 7.08 -21.74
CA LYS A 132 -14.37 6.79 -23.06
C LYS A 132 -14.29 5.28 -23.33
N SER A 133 -15.25 4.51 -22.81
CA SER A 133 -15.40 3.08 -23.10
C SER A 133 -16.81 2.83 -23.63
N GLY A 134 -16.97 3.11 -24.93
CA GLY A 134 -17.82 2.37 -25.87
C GLY A 134 -19.29 2.13 -25.52
N SER A 135 -20.12 3.15 -25.65
CA SER A 135 -21.52 2.98 -26.04
C SER A 135 -21.70 3.62 -27.42
N GLY A 136 -21.85 2.83 -28.48
CA GLY A 136 -22.17 3.39 -29.81
C GLY A 136 -21.85 2.55 -31.04
N GLN A 137 -22.10 1.24 -31.04
CA GLN A 137 -22.47 0.53 -32.27
C GLN A 137 -23.60 -0.45 -31.93
N GLY A 138 -24.80 0.13 -31.75
CA GLY A 138 -26.05 -0.56 -31.95
C GLY A 138 -26.54 -0.25 -33.37
N GLU A 139 -26.69 -1.30 -34.15
CA GLU A 139 -27.79 -1.55 -35.09
C GLU A 139 -28.16 -0.49 -36.14
N GLY A 140 -27.94 -0.87 -37.42
CA GLY A 140 -29.07 -1.15 -38.32
C GLY A 140 -29.72 0.01 -39.11
N SER A 141 -29.56 -0.10 -40.43
CA SER A 141 -30.57 0.15 -41.48
C SER A 141 -30.81 1.57 -42.01
N THR A 142 -30.42 1.77 -43.27
CA THR A 142 -31.18 2.30 -44.43
C THR A 142 -30.18 2.43 -45.58
N ASP A 143 -30.37 1.99 -46.82
CA ASP A 143 -31.46 1.41 -47.61
C ASP A 143 -30.78 0.66 -48.78
#